data_AF-A0A2E7VNN4-F1
#
_entry.id   AF-A0A2E7VNN4-F1
#
_cell.length_a   1.000
_cell.length_b   1.000
_cell.length_c   1.000
_cell.angle_alpha   90.00
_cell.angle_beta   90.00
_cell.angle_gamma   90.00
#
_symmetry.space_group_name_H-M   'P 1'
#
loop_
_entity.id
_entity.type
_entity.pdbx_description
1 polymer ?
#
loop_
_entity_poly.entity_id
_entity_poly.type
_entity_poly.pdbx_seq_one_letter_code
_entity_poly.pdbx_strand_id
1 'polypeptide(L)'
;MRGTTVIAIASLMILALPHVSAHEPKEYTVLLKDDGPTPNGISPGILVSSDSLFFYNVDKRENVTHRVLVDVEGDGDFQGVDDISTPWLSGECELNETGERVNPECKVTSLLLLDPSNGLLPSNLSMSHQIDANGTLEEFYFSVSFSEDVHSDSQDFPTGPSDQSESEKQNDEFLKFALMMSLVGVLILLPRLISSNN
;
A
#
# COMPACT_ATOMS: atom_id res chain seq x y z
N MET A 1 20.20 42.74 5.95
CA MET A 1 20.23 41.90 7.18
C MET A 1 18.86 41.34 7.58
N ARG A 2 17.72 42.04 7.40
CA ARG A 2 16.39 41.51 7.81
C ARG A 2 15.79 40.48 6.85
N GLY A 3 16.01 40.61 5.54
CA GLY A 3 15.48 39.65 4.54
C GLY A 3 16.21 38.30 4.54
N THR A 4 17.51 38.29 4.83
CA THR A 4 18.34 37.07 4.90
C THR A 4 17.98 36.18 6.08
N THR A 5 17.60 36.76 7.23
CA THR A 5 17.13 36.01 8.40
C THR A 5 15.75 35.41 8.19
N VAL A 6 14.83 36.12 7.52
CA VAL A 6 13.48 35.61 7.22
C VAL A 6 13.56 34.41 6.26
N ILE A 7 14.40 34.49 5.23
CA ILE A 7 14.61 33.38 4.29
C ILE A 7 15.25 32.19 5.02
N ALA A 8 16.26 32.41 5.87
CA ALA A 8 16.89 31.33 6.63
C ALA A 8 15.93 30.61 7.60
N ILE A 9 15.05 31.36 8.28
CA ILE A 9 14.04 30.80 9.19
C ILE A 9 12.98 30.02 8.40
N ALA A 10 12.54 30.54 7.24
CA ALA A 10 11.59 29.85 6.37
C ALA A 10 12.18 28.54 5.79
N SER A 11 13.44 28.54 5.38
CA SER A 11 14.13 27.33 4.91
C SER A 11 14.26 26.28 6.02
N LEU A 12 14.58 26.70 7.25
CA LEU A 12 14.69 25.79 8.39
C LEU A 12 13.34 25.17 8.80
N MET A 13 12.24 25.92 8.65
CA MET A 13 10.87 25.42 8.85
C MET A 13 10.47 24.35 7.82
N ILE A 14 10.89 24.50 6.56
CA ILE A 14 10.59 23.52 5.50
C ILE A 14 11.36 22.21 5.75
N LEU A 15 12.60 22.28 6.25
CA LEU A 15 13.37 21.09 6.65
C LEU A 15 12.86 20.42 7.93
N ALA A 16 11.99 21.09 8.71
CA ALA A 16 11.37 20.53 9.91
C ALA A 16 10.05 19.80 9.61
N LEU A 17 9.62 19.76 8.35
CA LEU A 17 8.44 19.01 7.96
C LEU A 17 8.69 17.49 8.08
N PRO A 18 7.67 16.72 8.46
CA PRO A 18 7.72 15.26 8.44
C PRO A 18 8.09 14.75 7.07
N HIS A 19 9.00 13.79 7.05
CA HIS A 19 9.10 12.86 5.95
C HIS A 19 7.99 11.82 6.10
N VAL A 20 6.87 12.03 5.41
CA VAL A 20 5.86 10.98 5.22
C VAL A 20 6.43 10.01 4.19
N SER A 21 6.70 8.77 4.62
CA SER A 21 7.05 7.68 3.72
C SER A 21 5.77 6.92 3.41
N ALA A 22 5.12 7.26 2.31
CA ALA A 22 4.07 6.43 1.75
C ALA A 22 4.71 5.21 1.09
N HIS A 23 4.09 4.05 1.26
CA HIS A 23 4.48 2.85 0.53
C HIS A 23 4.15 3.06 -0.96
N GLU A 24 5.12 2.78 -1.83
CA GLU A 24 4.90 2.80 -3.28
C GLU A 24 4.37 1.42 -3.70
N PRO A 25 3.17 1.33 -4.32
CA PRO A 25 2.62 0.07 -4.79
C PRO A 25 3.60 -0.69 -5.68
N LYS A 26 3.75 -2.00 -5.44
CA LYS A 26 4.68 -2.86 -6.16
C LYS A 26 3.94 -3.97 -6.90
N GLU A 27 4.51 -4.39 -8.02
CA GLU A 27 4.12 -5.61 -8.72
C GLU A 27 5.11 -6.73 -8.40
N TYR A 28 4.67 -7.72 -7.63
CA TYR A 28 5.48 -8.88 -7.28
C TYR A 28 5.27 -10.01 -8.29
N THR A 29 6.31 -10.36 -9.02
CA THR A 29 6.21 -11.35 -10.10
C THR A 29 6.20 -12.79 -9.56
N VAL A 30 5.25 -13.58 -10.04
CA VAL A 30 5.17 -15.04 -9.84
C VAL A 30 5.22 -15.71 -11.21
N LEU A 31 6.28 -16.48 -11.47
CA LEU A 31 6.44 -17.23 -12.70
C LEU A 31 5.68 -18.55 -12.60
N LEU A 32 4.82 -18.84 -13.56
CA LEU A 32 4.11 -20.12 -13.67
C LEU A 32 4.91 -21.01 -14.61
N LYS A 33 5.45 -22.11 -14.07
CA LYS A 33 6.27 -23.09 -14.78
C LYS A 33 5.60 -24.45 -14.80
N ASP A 34 6.20 -25.40 -15.50
CA ASP A 34 5.76 -26.78 -15.56
C ASP A 34 5.89 -27.54 -14.24
N ASP A 35 6.78 -27.10 -13.36
CA ASP A 35 7.00 -27.67 -12.03
C ASP A 35 6.34 -26.86 -10.89
N GLY A 36 5.45 -25.92 -11.24
CA GLY A 36 4.69 -25.10 -10.31
C GLY A 36 5.09 -23.61 -10.31
N PRO A 37 4.63 -22.84 -9.31
CA PRO A 37 4.90 -21.41 -9.24
C PRO A 37 6.30 -21.11 -8.67
N THR A 38 6.94 -20.06 -9.16
CA THR A 38 8.19 -19.51 -8.61
C THR A 38 8.03 -18.01 -8.30
N PRO A 39 8.18 -17.58 -7.03
CA PRO A 39 8.42 -18.43 -5.86
C PRO A 39 7.22 -19.30 -5.51
N ASN A 40 7.46 -20.42 -4.83
CA ASN A 40 6.40 -21.27 -4.30
C ASN A 40 5.88 -20.69 -2.98
N GLY A 41 5.10 -19.61 -3.11
CA GLY A 41 4.57 -18.84 -2.00
C GLY A 41 5.41 -17.62 -1.61
N ILE A 42 4.77 -16.71 -0.88
CA ILE A 42 5.34 -15.42 -0.47
C ILE A 42 5.07 -15.24 1.02
N SER A 43 6.14 -15.09 1.80
CA SER A 43 6.06 -14.96 3.25
C SER A 43 5.57 -13.57 3.70
N PRO A 44 5.00 -13.46 4.92
CA PRO A 44 4.59 -12.18 5.50
C PRO A 44 5.73 -11.13 5.52
N GLY A 45 5.35 -9.85 5.42
CA GLY A 45 6.29 -8.72 5.48
C GLY A 45 6.93 -8.35 4.14
N ILE A 46 6.60 -9.08 3.06
CA ILE A 46 7.03 -8.76 1.69
C ILE A 46 6.01 -7.87 0.98
N LEU A 47 4.73 -8.22 1.13
CA LEU A 47 3.61 -7.56 0.46
C LEU A 47 2.72 -6.85 1.48
N VAL A 48 2.16 -5.72 1.07
CA VAL A 48 1.14 -4.98 1.82
C VAL A 48 -0.07 -4.69 0.94
N SER A 49 -1.16 -4.22 1.53
CA SER A 49 -2.32 -3.73 0.78
C SER A 49 -1.89 -2.72 -0.29
N SER A 50 -2.55 -2.72 -1.44
CA SER A 50 -2.20 -1.98 -2.66
C SER A 50 -1.07 -2.56 -3.52
N ASP A 51 -0.31 -3.54 -3.04
CA ASP A 51 0.57 -4.33 -3.90
C ASP A 51 -0.24 -5.20 -4.86
N SER A 52 0.41 -5.69 -5.92
CA SER A 52 -0.19 -6.60 -6.87
C SER A 52 0.71 -7.81 -7.12
N LEU A 53 0.08 -8.96 -7.38
CA LEU A 53 0.77 -10.14 -7.90
C LEU A 53 0.72 -10.11 -9.42
N PHE A 54 1.88 -10.25 -10.05
CA PHE A 54 2.03 -10.33 -11.50
C PHE A 54 2.35 -11.77 -11.89
N PHE A 55 1.33 -12.51 -12.28
CA PHE A 55 1.47 -13.88 -12.75
C PHE A 55 1.91 -13.90 -14.20
N TYR A 56 2.97 -14.64 -14.50
CA TYR A 56 3.50 -14.75 -15.85
C TYR A 56 3.72 -16.23 -16.22
N ASN A 57 2.99 -16.72 -17.22
CA ASN A 57 3.27 -18.04 -17.78
C ASN A 57 4.55 -18.01 -18.62
N VAL A 58 5.54 -18.79 -18.18
CA VAL A 58 6.83 -18.93 -18.88
C VAL A 58 7.04 -20.34 -19.45
N ASP A 59 6.03 -21.20 -19.35
CA ASP A 59 6.02 -22.52 -19.96
C ASP A 59 5.93 -22.40 -21.48
N LYS A 60 6.79 -23.12 -22.20
CA LYS A 60 6.87 -23.10 -23.68
C LYS A 60 6.36 -24.37 -24.33
N ARG A 61 5.81 -25.30 -23.54
CA ARG A 61 5.20 -26.53 -24.05
C ARG A 61 3.96 -26.17 -24.87
N GLU A 62 3.78 -26.83 -26.00
CA GLU A 62 2.64 -26.59 -26.89
C GLU A 62 1.32 -27.02 -26.23
N ASN A 63 0.27 -26.23 -26.44
CA ASN A 63 -1.09 -26.48 -25.93
C ASN A 63 -1.14 -26.68 -24.41
N VAL A 64 -0.25 -26.00 -23.67
CA VAL A 64 -0.28 -25.93 -22.22
C VAL A 64 -0.71 -24.54 -21.79
N THR A 65 -1.70 -24.46 -20.90
CA THR A 65 -2.17 -23.20 -20.31
C THR A 65 -2.20 -23.29 -18.80
N HIS A 66 -1.98 -22.15 -18.14
CA HIS A 66 -1.84 -22.06 -16.69
C HIS A 66 -2.88 -21.08 -16.15
N ARG A 67 -3.45 -21.34 -14.98
CA ARG A 67 -4.23 -20.33 -14.24
C ARG A 67 -3.95 -20.40 -12.76
N VAL A 68 -4.29 -19.34 -12.05
CA VAL A 68 -4.23 -19.29 -10.59
C VAL A 68 -5.63 -19.07 -10.05
N LEU A 69 -5.99 -19.89 -9.07
CA LEU A 69 -7.18 -19.75 -8.25
C LEU A 69 -6.77 -19.26 -6.86
N VAL A 70 -7.60 -18.42 -6.26
CA VAL A 70 -7.41 -17.89 -4.90
C VAL A 70 -8.64 -18.24 -4.10
N ASP A 71 -8.42 -19.01 -3.03
CA ASP A 71 -9.41 -19.32 -2.01
C ASP A 71 -9.43 -18.14 -1.03
N VAL A 72 -10.43 -17.27 -1.19
CA VAL A 72 -10.53 -15.98 -0.49
C VAL A 72 -11.01 -16.16 0.94
N GLU A 73 -11.89 -17.14 1.16
CA GLU A 73 -12.49 -17.45 2.46
C GLU A 73 -11.69 -18.46 3.29
N GLY A 74 -10.75 -19.16 2.68
CA GLY A 74 -9.84 -20.11 3.33
C GLY A 74 -10.52 -21.43 3.70
N ASP A 75 -11.59 -21.82 3.01
CA ASP A 75 -12.35 -23.04 3.32
C ASP A 75 -11.87 -24.28 2.54
N GLY A 76 -10.95 -24.08 1.59
CA GLY A 76 -10.36 -25.12 0.74
C GLY A 76 -11.14 -25.43 -0.53
N ASP A 77 -12.29 -24.79 -0.76
CA ASP A 77 -12.89 -24.65 -2.09
C ASP A 77 -12.20 -23.47 -2.81
N PHE A 78 -11.99 -23.61 -4.11
CA PHE A 78 -11.34 -22.57 -4.95
C PHE A 78 -12.28 -22.08 -6.06
N GLN A 79 -13.54 -22.54 -6.03
CA GLN A 79 -14.59 -22.23 -6.99
C GLN A 79 -15.83 -21.66 -6.31
N GLY A 80 -15.66 -21.15 -5.08
CA GLY A 80 -16.65 -20.38 -4.35
C GLY A 80 -17.06 -19.12 -5.10
N VAL A 81 -18.15 -18.52 -4.64
CA VAL A 81 -18.73 -17.31 -5.29
C VAL A 81 -17.86 -16.07 -5.10
N ASP A 82 -17.10 -16.04 -4.01
CA ASP A 82 -16.21 -14.94 -3.65
C ASP A 82 -14.74 -15.24 -4.02
N ASP A 83 -14.45 -16.43 -4.56
CA ASP A 83 -13.12 -16.83 -5.01
C ASP A 83 -12.72 -16.17 -6.33
N ILE A 84 -11.40 -16.04 -6.51
CA ILE A 84 -10.83 -15.36 -7.66
C ILE A 84 -10.14 -16.37 -8.57
N SER A 85 -10.48 -16.35 -9.85
CA SER A 85 -9.75 -17.07 -10.90
C SER A 85 -9.11 -16.08 -11.86
N THR A 86 -7.82 -16.26 -12.14
CA THR A 86 -7.22 -15.63 -13.31
C THR A 86 -7.80 -16.24 -14.59
N PRO A 87 -7.69 -15.55 -15.74
CA PRO A 87 -7.84 -16.21 -17.03
C PRO A 87 -6.83 -17.35 -17.21
N TRP A 88 -7.10 -18.25 -18.14
CA TRP A 88 -6.08 -19.18 -18.64
C TRP A 88 -5.01 -18.40 -19.41
N LEU A 89 -3.76 -18.62 -19.02
CA LEU A 89 -2.58 -17.96 -19.55
C LEU A 89 -1.83 -18.93 -20.46
N SER A 90 -1.62 -18.54 -21.71
CA SER A 90 -0.77 -19.25 -22.66
C SER A 90 0.70 -18.91 -22.44
N GLY A 91 1.61 -19.80 -22.83
CA GLY A 91 3.06 -19.53 -22.79
C GLY A 91 3.50 -18.41 -23.74
N GLU A 92 2.81 -18.32 -24.87
CA GLU A 92 3.01 -17.29 -25.88
C GLU A 92 1.70 -17.01 -26.63
N CYS A 93 1.64 -15.85 -27.28
CA CYS A 93 0.54 -15.47 -28.14
C CYS A 93 1.08 -15.14 -29.53
N GLU A 94 0.47 -15.71 -30.56
CA GLU A 94 0.78 -15.39 -31.94
C GLU A 94 0.54 -13.91 -32.22
N LEU A 95 1.51 -13.26 -32.87
CA LEU A 95 1.43 -11.87 -33.29
C LEU A 95 1.26 -11.80 -34.81
N ASN A 96 0.46 -10.86 -35.27
CA ASN A 96 0.30 -10.56 -36.68
C ASN A 96 1.47 -9.70 -37.20
N GLU A 97 1.43 -9.35 -38.49
CA GLU A 97 2.47 -8.54 -39.14
C GLU A 97 2.63 -7.12 -38.54
N THR A 98 1.63 -6.61 -37.82
CA THR A 98 1.66 -5.31 -37.14
C THR A 98 2.14 -5.38 -35.69
N GLY A 99 2.44 -6.59 -35.18
CA GLY A 99 2.86 -6.83 -33.80
C GLY A 99 1.71 -6.89 -32.79
N GLU A 100 0.46 -6.91 -33.26
CA GLU A 100 -0.71 -7.12 -32.43
C GLU A 100 -1.01 -8.61 -32.29
N ARG A 101 -1.68 -9.02 -31.21
CA ARG A 101 -2.05 -10.42 -31.02
C ARG A 101 -3.09 -10.84 -32.06
N VAL A 102 -2.87 -11.98 -32.72
CA VAL A 102 -3.85 -12.59 -33.63
C VAL A 102 -5.12 -12.95 -32.87
N ASN A 103 -4.97 -13.52 -31.67
CA ASN A 103 -6.07 -13.75 -30.74
C ASN A 103 -6.03 -12.74 -29.59
N PRO A 104 -7.00 -11.81 -29.48
CA PRO A 104 -7.03 -10.82 -28.41
C PRO A 104 -7.28 -11.43 -27.01
N GLU A 105 -7.94 -12.59 -26.94
CA GLU A 105 -8.19 -13.31 -25.70
C GLU A 105 -6.95 -14.08 -25.21
N CYS A 106 -5.94 -14.24 -26.05
CA CYS A 106 -4.69 -14.83 -25.63
C CYS A 106 -3.96 -13.87 -24.67
N LYS A 107 -3.73 -14.36 -23.44
CA LYS A 107 -3.00 -13.66 -22.39
C LYS A 107 -1.84 -14.52 -21.94
N VAL A 108 -0.69 -13.90 -21.73
CA VAL A 108 0.50 -14.54 -21.16
C VAL A 108 0.68 -14.20 -19.67
N THR A 109 0.05 -13.12 -19.22
CA THR A 109 0.17 -12.58 -17.88
C THR A 109 -1.19 -12.22 -17.29
N SER A 110 -1.27 -12.20 -15.96
CA SER A 110 -2.43 -11.69 -15.20
C SER A 110 -1.95 -10.91 -13.99
N LEU A 111 -2.62 -9.80 -13.69
CA LEU A 111 -2.37 -9.01 -12.49
C LEU A 111 -3.49 -9.24 -11.49
N LEU A 112 -3.15 -9.42 -10.22
CA LEU A 112 -4.10 -9.49 -9.11
C LEU A 112 -3.73 -8.43 -8.06
N LEU A 113 -4.56 -7.40 -7.93
CA LEU A 113 -4.39 -6.36 -6.91
C LEU A 113 -4.81 -6.89 -5.54
N LEU A 114 -3.93 -6.74 -4.55
CA LEU A 114 -4.14 -7.11 -3.16
C LEU A 114 -4.74 -5.94 -2.39
N ASP A 115 -6.04 -5.75 -2.56
CA ASP A 115 -6.78 -4.64 -1.98
C ASP A 115 -8.25 -5.03 -1.74
N PRO A 116 -8.94 -4.42 -0.75
CA PRO A 116 -10.38 -4.57 -0.56
C PRO A 116 -11.23 -4.40 -1.82
N SER A 117 -10.79 -3.64 -2.82
CA SER A 117 -11.51 -3.49 -4.09
C SER A 117 -11.69 -4.81 -4.86
N ASN A 118 -10.82 -5.78 -4.61
CA ASN A 118 -10.89 -7.14 -5.16
C ASN A 118 -11.45 -8.16 -4.15
N GLY A 119 -12.03 -7.71 -3.03
CA GLY A 119 -12.51 -8.59 -1.97
C GLY A 119 -11.41 -9.18 -1.10
N LEU A 120 -10.15 -8.75 -1.28
CA LEU A 120 -9.00 -9.28 -0.53
C LEU A 120 -8.69 -8.40 0.67
N LEU A 121 -8.64 -9.03 1.86
CA LEU A 121 -8.19 -8.38 3.09
C LEU A 121 -6.82 -8.95 3.52
N PRO A 122 -5.98 -8.14 4.19
CA PRO A 122 -4.70 -8.58 4.73
C PRO A 122 -4.80 -9.90 5.47
N SER A 123 -4.16 -10.93 4.92
CA SER A 123 -4.29 -12.31 5.37
C SER A 123 -3.25 -13.20 4.70
N ASN A 124 -3.30 -14.50 5.00
CA ASN A 124 -2.57 -15.52 4.27
C ASN A 124 -3.51 -16.21 3.29
N LEU A 125 -3.41 -15.85 2.02
CA LEU A 125 -4.24 -16.38 0.94
C LEU A 125 -3.76 -17.76 0.54
N SER A 126 -4.71 -18.69 0.43
CA SER A 126 -4.48 -20.01 -0.16
C SER A 126 -4.66 -19.92 -1.68
N MET A 127 -3.72 -20.45 -2.44
CA MET A 127 -3.72 -20.37 -3.91
C MET A 127 -3.46 -21.73 -4.54
N SER A 128 -4.11 -21.96 -5.68
CA SER A 128 -3.91 -23.15 -6.52
C SER A 128 -3.46 -22.71 -7.91
N HIS A 129 -2.24 -23.09 -8.30
CA HIS A 129 -1.76 -22.97 -9.66
C HIS A 129 -2.15 -24.24 -10.42
N GLN A 130 -3.03 -24.10 -11.41
CA GLN A 130 -3.47 -25.18 -12.27
C GLN A 130 -2.77 -25.11 -13.62
N ILE A 131 -2.36 -26.28 -14.13
CA ILE A 131 -1.81 -26.48 -15.47
C ILE A 131 -2.79 -27.37 -16.23
N ASP A 132 -3.30 -26.89 -17.35
CA ASP A 132 -4.04 -27.70 -18.32
C ASP A 132 -3.12 -28.05 -19.49
N ALA A 133 -2.80 -29.34 -19.61
CA ALA A 133 -2.10 -29.92 -20.73
C ALA A 133 -3.04 -30.85 -21.50
N ASN A 134 -3.72 -30.32 -22.51
CA ASN A 134 -4.67 -31.05 -23.37
C ASN A 134 -5.79 -31.79 -22.59
N GLY A 135 -6.38 -31.15 -21.58
CA GLY A 135 -7.45 -31.69 -20.76
C GLY A 135 -6.98 -32.49 -19.54
N THR A 136 -5.66 -32.63 -19.34
CA THR A 136 -5.10 -33.18 -18.11
C THR A 136 -4.73 -32.03 -17.19
N LEU A 137 -5.38 -31.98 -16.02
CA LEU A 137 -5.14 -30.94 -15.01
C LEU A 137 -4.11 -31.42 -13.98
N GLU A 138 -3.07 -30.60 -13.79
CA GLU A 138 -2.13 -30.72 -12.67
C GLU A 138 -2.27 -29.48 -11.77
N GLU A 139 -2.08 -29.66 -10.46
CA GLU A 139 -2.32 -28.60 -9.48
C GLU A 139 -1.16 -28.48 -8.50
N PHE A 140 -0.77 -27.24 -8.21
CA PHE A 140 0.26 -26.89 -7.24
C PHE A 140 -0.32 -25.88 -6.26
N TYR A 141 -0.30 -26.24 -4.98
CA TYR A 141 -0.82 -25.41 -3.91
C TYR A 141 0.30 -24.58 -3.28
N PHE A 142 0.03 -23.29 -3.08
CA PHE A 142 0.97 -22.35 -2.47
C PHE A 142 0.21 -21.29 -1.69
N SER A 143 0.93 -20.50 -0.89
CA SER A 143 0.29 -19.46 -0.07
C SER A 143 1.01 -18.12 -0.20
N VAL A 144 0.23 -17.05 -0.20
CA VAL A 144 0.73 -15.67 -0.29
C VAL A 144 0.19 -14.87 0.88
N SER A 145 1.09 -14.32 1.68
CA SER A 145 0.72 -13.43 2.79
C SER A 145 0.95 -11.96 2.44
N PHE A 146 0.00 -11.11 2.79
CA PHE A 146 0.16 -9.66 2.72
C PHE A 146 -0.46 -8.99 3.96
N SER A 147 0.10 -7.86 4.38
CA SER A 147 -0.34 -7.13 5.58
C SER A 147 -1.00 -5.79 5.24
N GLU A 148 -1.58 -5.14 6.24
CA GLU A 148 -2.02 -3.74 6.07
C GLU A 148 -0.84 -2.84 5.69
N ASP A 149 -1.13 -1.86 4.84
CA ASP A 149 -0.20 -0.78 4.55
C ASP A 149 -0.26 0.27 5.67
N VAL A 150 0.57 0.08 6.69
CA VAL A 150 0.58 0.94 7.88
C VAL A 150 1.61 2.05 7.69
N HIS A 151 1.12 3.29 7.62
CA HIS A 151 1.97 4.48 7.71
C HIS A 151 1.97 4.98 9.16
N SER A 152 3.14 4.97 9.80
CA SER A 152 3.28 5.58 11.12
C SER A 152 3.26 7.10 10.98
N ASP A 153 2.16 7.73 11.37
CA ASP A 153 2.12 9.16 11.67
C ASP A 153 2.90 9.41 12.96
N SER A 154 4.22 9.38 12.88
CA SER A 154 5.08 9.86 13.99
C SER A 154 5.05 11.39 14.13
N GLN A 155 4.10 12.06 13.47
CA GLN A 155 3.82 13.46 13.66
C GLN A 155 2.36 13.64 14.05
N ASP A 156 2.19 14.11 15.27
CA ASP A 156 0.98 14.72 15.79
C ASP A 156 0.73 16.00 14.96
N PHE A 157 0.24 15.83 13.73
CA PHE A 157 -0.23 16.94 12.93
C PHE A 157 -1.44 17.52 13.64
N PRO A 158 -1.58 18.85 13.74
CA PRO A 158 -2.78 19.47 14.29
C PRO A 158 -3.91 19.28 13.28
N THR A 159 -4.48 18.08 13.26
CA THR A 159 -5.73 17.80 12.60
C THR A 159 -6.78 18.53 13.43
N GLY A 160 -7.54 19.41 12.79
CA GLY A 160 -8.66 20.11 13.44
C GLY A 160 -9.58 19.12 14.18
N PRO A 161 -10.35 19.61 15.16
CA PRO A 161 -10.79 18.82 16.31
C PRO A 161 -11.55 17.56 15.87
N SER A 162 -10.92 16.40 16.04
CA SER A 162 -11.59 15.11 16.13
C SER A 162 -11.87 14.82 17.59
N ASP A 163 -13.15 14.85 17.96
CA ASP A 163 -13.62 14.41 19.26
C ASP A 163 -13.21 12.95 19.51
N GLN A 164 -12.28 12.73 20.44
CA GLN A 164 -12.38 11.69 21.48
C GLN A 164 -11.25 11.77 22.52
N SER A 165 -11.69 12.15 23.72
CA SER A 165 -11.30 11.70 25.07
C SER A 165 -9.88 11.16 25.35
N GLU A 166 -9.29 11.76 26.40
CA GLU A 166 -8.12 11.33 27.21
C GLU A 166 -6.78 12.00 26.92
N SER A 167 -6.69 13.33 27.10
CA SER A 167 -5.47 13.99 27.59
C SER A 167 -5.77 15.40 28.11
N GLU A 168 -6.48 15.52 29.23
CA GLU A 168 -6.97 16.84 29.70
C GLU A 168 -6.26 17.42 30.95
N LYS A 169 -5.25 16.75 31.53
CA LYS A 169 -4.65 17.24 32.78
C LYS A 169 -3.32 17.99 32.65
N GLN A 170 -2.54 17.76 31.61
CA GLN A 170 -1.18 18.32 31.54
C GLN A 170 -1.12 19.69 30.82
N ASN A 171 -2.05 19.94 29.88
CA ASN A 171 -2.04 21.15 29.05
C ASN A 171 -2.70 22.37 29.72
N ASP A 172 -3.62 22.15 30.66
CA ASP A 172 -4.34 23.23 31.36
C ASP A 172 -3.40 24.05 32.27
N GLU A 173 -2.45 23.40 32.94
CA GLU A 173 -1.51 24.06 33.85
C GLU A 173 -0.50 24.94 33.09
N PHE A 174 0.01 24.44 31.95
CA PHE A 174 0.91 25.21 31.08
C PHE A 174 0.18 26.39 30.42
N LEU A 175 -1.06 26.18 29.96
CA LEU A 175 -1.86 27.23 29.34
C LEU A 175 -2.19 28.33 30.36
N LYS A 176 -2.55 27.96 31.59
CA LYS A 176 -2.74 28.89 32.71
C LYS A 176 -1.46 29.65 33.04
N PHE A 177 -0.31 28.98 33.06
CA PHE A 177 0.98 29.64 33.28
C PHE A 177 1.31 30.65 32.17
N ALA A 178 1.12 30.28 30.89
CA ALA A 178 1.36 31.15 29.75
C ALA A 178 0.45 32.39 29.75
N LEU A 179 -0.82 32.22 30.13
CA LEU A 179 -1.81 33.30 30.22
C LEU A 179 -1.46 34.29 31.34
N MET A 180 -0.99 33.78 32.48
CA MET A 180 -0.50 34.62 33.59
C MET A 180 0.75 35.42 33.21
N MET A 181 1.71 34.79 32.52
CA MET A 181 2.93 35.48 32.07
C MET A 181 2.64 36.55 31.01
N SER A 182 1.66 36.32 30.12
CA SER A 182 1.19 37.32 29.15
C SER A 182 0.62 38.56 29.83
N LEU A 183 -0.21 38.37 30.86
CA LEU A 183 -0.83 39.48 31.60
C LEU A 183 0.21 40.34 32.34
N VAL A 184 1.23 39.69 32.92
CA VAL A 184 2.36 40.37 33.57
C VAL A 184 3.19 41.15 32.55
N GLY A 185 3.44 40.59 31.37
CA GLY A 185 4.16 41.27 30.28
C GLY A 185 3.46 42.56 29.84
N VAL A 186 2.13 42.52 29.71
CA VAL A 186 1.31 43.69 29.35
C VAL A 186 1.37 44.77 30.44
N LEU A 187 1.30 44.40 31.73
CA LEU A 187 1.42 45.34 32.84
C LEU A 187 2.80 46.03 32.93
N ILE A 188 3.87 45.36 32.48
CA ILE A 188 5.23 45.93 32.47
C ILE A 188 5.45 46.85 31.25
N LEU A 189 4.84 46.51 30.10
CA LEU A 189 5.01 47.26 28.85
C LEU A 189 4.09 48.49 28.74
N LEU A 190 2.89 48.44 29.34
CA LEU A 190 1.92 49.55 29.32
C LEU A 190 2.49 50.89 29.85
N PRO A 191 3.18 50.94 31.01
CA PRO A 191 3.77 52.17 31.52
C PRO A 191 4.88 52.73 30.60
N ARG A 192 5.64 51.84 29.93
CA ARG A 192 6.73 52.20 29.00
C ARG A 192 6.17 52.82 27.72
N LEU A 193 5.03 52.34 27.24
CA LEU A 193 4.33 52.88 26.07
C LEU A 193 3.66 54.22 26.39
N ILE A 194 3.09 54.37 27.58
CA ILE A 194 2.43 55.63 28.01
C ILE A 194 3.45 56.73 28.32
N SER A 195 4.64 56.39 28.85
CA SER A 195 5.73 57.33 29.11
C SER A 195 6.47 57.81 27.85
N SER A 196 6.27 57.16 26.70
CA SER A 196 6.97 57.50 25.45
C SER A 196 6.32 58.66 24.68
N ASN A 197 5.21 59.21 25.18
CA ASN A 197 4.43 60.23 24.46
C ASN A 197 4.24 61.54 25.25
N ASN A 198 5.22 61.90 26.09
CA ASN A 198 5.33 63.22 26.72
C ASN A 198 6.74 63.78 26.51
#